data_AF-A0A8S7BHF2-F1
#
_entry.id   AF-A0A8S7BHF2-F1
#
_cell.length_a   1.000
_cell.length_b   1.000
_cell.length_c   1.000
_cell.angle_alpha   90.00
_cell.angle_beta   90.00
_cell.angle_gamma   90.00
#
_symmetry.space_group_name_H-M   'P 1'
#
loop_
_entity.id
_entity.type
_entity.pdbx_description
1 polymer ?
#
loop_
_entity_poly.entity_id
_entity_poly.type
_entity_poly.pdbx_seq_one_letter_code
_entity_poly.pdbx_strand_id
1 'polypeptide(L)'
;MKGQIITVALILLGHTFLTPAVQAIGFDYYNDHGVMSYGKGYWGDKKIIAQFPKMNRADLRLVTNISGERELVEGYIPTDEISIKNEEYHWVTDGRVILWRGKIVSNPPGTPTVDIASFQAMGRFAVDKYSLYFDGQRTESNSGASRVDLATLKA
;
A
#
# COMPACT_ATOMS: atom_id res chain seq x y z
N MET A 1 -54.80 9.10 -14.16
CA MET A 1 -53.47 8.63 -14.63
C MET A 1 -52.75 7.99 -13.46
N LYS A 2 -52.47 6.68 -13.54
CA LYS A 2 -51.73 5.93 -12.51
C LYS A 2 -50.24 6.07 -12.79
N GLY A 3 -49.48 6.70 -11.88
CA GLY A 3 -48.03 6.80 -12.00
C GLY A 3 -47.37 5.50 -11.53
N GLN A 4 -46.71 4.79 -12.45
CA GLN A 4 -45.77 3.72 -12.11
C GLN A 4 -44.45 4.33 -11.69
N ILE A 5 -44.03 4.06 -10.46
CA ILE A 5 -42.65 4.32 -10.00
C ILE A 5 -41.83 3.10 -10.45
N ILE A 6 -40.92 3.32 -11.41
CA ILE A 6 -39.96 2.30 -11.84
C ILE A 6 -38.80 2.30 -10.83
N THR A 7 -38.77 1.30 -9.96
CA THR A 7 -37.61 1.03 -9.11
C THR A 7 -36.50 0.44 -9.97
N VAL A 8 -35.45 1.21 -10.25
CA VAL A 8 -34.23 0.71 -10.89
C VAL A 8 -33.37 0.04 -9.82
N ALA A 9 -33.35 -1.30 -9.82
CA ALA A 9 -32.40 -2.06 -9.01
C ALA A 9 -31.00 -1.95 -9.65
N LEU A 10 -30.08 -1.26 -8.98
CA LEU A 10 -28.69 -1.14 -9.39
C LEU A 10 -27.96 -2.45 -9.03
N ILE A 11 -27.85 -3.36 -9.99
CA ILE A 11 -27.03 -4.58 -9.86
C ILE A 11 -25.57 -4.17 -10.04
N LEU A 12 -24.91 -3.83 -8.93
CA LEU A 12 -23.46 -3.66 -8.86
C LEU A 12 -22.80 -5.04 -8.89
N LEU A 13 -22.57 -5.59 -10.08
CA LEU A 13 -21.62 -6.68 -10.29
C LEU A 13 -20.20 -6.10 -10.48
N GLY A 14 -19.81 -5.19 -9.60
CA GLY A 14 -18.41 -4.78 -9.46
C GLY A 14 -17.74 -5.81 -8.57
N HIS A 15 -16.74 -6.51 -9.10
CA HIS A 15 -15.85 -7.31 -8.26
C HIS A 15 -15.19 -6.32 -7.29
N THR A 16 -15.76 -6.21 -6.09
CA THR A 16 -15.08 -5.59 -4.96
C THR A 16 -13.84 -6.45 -4.77
N PHE A 17 -12.70 -5.96 -5.24
CA PHE A 17 -11.44 -6.32 -4.60
C PHE A 17 -11.61 -5.82 -3.16
N LEU A 18 -12.15 -6.69 -2.31
CA LEU A 18 -12.05 -6.62 -0.88
C LEU A 18 -10.55 -6.70 -0.58
N THR A 19 -9.83 -5.59 -0.78
CA THR A 19 -8.68 -5.34 0.08
C THR A 19 -9.29 -5.24 1.47
N PRO A 20 -9.07 -6.21 2.37
CA PRO A 20 -9.56 -6.05 3.73
C PRO A 20 -9.03 -4.72 4.25
N ALA A 21 -9.95 -3.80 4.53
CA ALA A 21 -9.65 -2.64 5.33
C ALA A 21 -9.09 -3.17 6.65
N VAL A 22 -7.99 -2.58 7.11
CA VAL A 22 -7.30 -2.92 8.38
C VAL A 22 -6.53 -4.25 8.32
N GLN A 23 -5.33 -4.23 7.75
CA GLN A 23 -4.27 -5.19 8.07
C GLN A 23 -3.07 -4.40 8.57
N ALA A 24 -3.09 -4.02 9.84
CA ALA A 24 -2.04 -3.16 10.36
C ALA A 24 -1.61 -3.49 11.79
N ILE A 25 -2.49 -4.06 12.62
CA ILE A 25 -2.09 -4.48 13.96
C ILE A 25 -1.38 -5.85 13.89
N GLY A 26 -0.07 -5.83 14.10
CA GLY A 26 0.77 -7.03 14.27
C GLY A 26 1.21 -7.71 12.97
N PHE A 27 1.02 -7.07 11.81
CA PHE A 27 1.57 -7.54 10.54
C PHE A 27 2.90 -6.83 10.25
N ASP A 28 3.95 -7.60 10.00
CA ASP A 28 5.29 -7.07 9.68
C ASP A 28 6.01 -8.02 8.71
N TYR A 29 7.13 -7.54 8.17
CA TYR A 29 8.14 -8.33 7.48
C TYR A 29 9.07 -8.99 8.50
N TYR A 30 9.14 -10.30 8.49
CA TYR A 30 10.00 -11.08 9.38
C TYR A 30 10.71 -12.20 8.64
N ASN A 31 11.78 -12.72 9.26
CA ASN A 31 12.43 -13.93 8.77
C ASN A 31 11.66 -15.15 9.28
N ASP A 32 11.17 -15.98 8.38
CA ASP A 32 10.57 -17.27 8.68
C ASP A 32 11.44 -18.40 8.14
N HIS A 33 12.20 -19.07 9.01
CA HIS A 33 13.09 -20.18 8.64
C HIS A 33 14.01 -19.87 7.44
N GLY A 34 14.59 -18.67 7.39
CA GLY A 34 15.47 -18.24 6.31
C GLY A 34 14.75 -17.59 5.12
N VAL A 35 13.42 -17.54 5.11
CA VAL A 35 12.62 -16.92 4.06
C VAL A 35 12.00 -15.62 4.55
N MET A 36 12.24 -14.52 3.83
CA MET A 36 11.56 -13.26 4.12
C MET A 36 10.06 -13.41 3.89
N SER A 37 9.27 -13.11 4.91
CA SER A 37 7.81 -13.29 4.92
C SER A 37 7.12 -12.03 5.41
N TYR A 38 5.92 -11.77 4.91
CA TYR A 38 5.02 -10.74 5.44
C TYR A 38 3.80 -11.41 6.05
N GLY A 39 3.43 -11.01 7.27
CA GLY A 39 2.32 -11.62 7.98
C GLY A 39 2.26 -11.28 9.45
N LYS A 40 1.31 -11.91 10.17
CA LYS A 40 1.25 -11.85 11.64
C LYS A 40 2.23 -12.88 12.19
N GLY A 41 3.33 -12.41 12.78
CA GLY A 41 4.42 -13.26 13.28
C GLY A 41 4.41 -13.50 14.79
N TYR A 42 3.79 -12.61 15.57
CA TYR A 42 3.84 -12.64 17.03
C TYR A 42 2.49 -13.02 17.65
N TRP A 43 2.54 -13.80 18.75
CA TRP A 43 1.42 -14.21 19.62
C TRP A 43 0.43 -15.23 19.03
N GLY A 44 0.86 -16.49 18.90
CA GLY A 44 -0.02 -17.68 18.79
C GLY A 44 -0.72 -17.91 17.45
N ASP A 45 -1.10 -16.85 16.74
CA ASP A 45 -1.80 -16.92 15.45
C ASP A 45 -0.89 -16.55 14.28
N LYS A 46 0.16 -17.35 14.06
CA LYS A 46 1.07 -17.10 12.94
C LYS A 46 0.30 -17.19 11.62
N LYS A 47 0.29 -16.09 10.86
CA LYS A 47 -0.36 -16.03 9.54
C LYS A 47 0.60 -15.41 8.53
N ILE A 48 1.07 -16.23 7.59
CA ILE A 48 1.87 -15.76 6.45
C ILE A 48 0.92 -15.34 5.33
N ILE A 49 1.11 -14.13 4.82
CA ILE A 49 0.36 -13.59 3.68
C ILE A 49 1.19 -13.67 2.40
N ALA A 50 2.49 -13.41 2.50
CA ALA A 50 3.40 -13.44 1.38
C ALA A 50 4.79 -13.92 1.80
N GLN A 51 5.51 -14.52 0.85
CA GLN A 51 6.89 -14.95 1.00
C GLN A 51 7.73 -14.47 -0.17
N PHE A 52 8.99 -14.17 0.11
CA PHE A 52 9.95 -13.60 -0.84
C PHE A 52 11.29 -14.35 -0.75
N PRO A 53 11.40 -15.55 -1.33
CA PRO A 53 12.59 -16.40 -1.19
C PRO A 53 13.90 -15.78 -1.70
N LYS A 54 13.82 -14.75 -2.56
CA LYS A 54 14.97 -14.07 -3.17
C LYS A 54 15.32 -12.74 -2.50
N MET A 55 14.67 -12.42 -1.39
CA MET A 55 14.89 -11.19 -0.62
C MET A 55 15.30 -11.53 0.80
N ASN A 56 16.12 -10.67 1.39
CA ASN A 56 16.55 -10.80 2.77
C ASN A 56 15.95 -9.67 3.61
N ARG A 57 15.41 -10.02 4.78
CA ARG A 57 14.86 -9.06 5.74
C ARG A 57 15.91 -8.03 6.20
N ALA A 58 17.19 -8.41 6.23
CA ALA A 58 18.29 -7.53 6.60
C ALA A 58 18.55 -6.42 5.56
N ASP A 59 18.14 -6.64 4.31
CA ASP A 59 18.30 -5.65 3.24
C ASP A 59 17.13 -4.66 3.17
N LEU A 60 16.02 -4.94 3.87
CA LEU A 60 14.84 -4.07 3.89
C LEU A 60 15.10 -2.79 4.67
N ARG A 61 14.75 -1.67 4.02
CA ARG A 61 14.83 -0.32 4.56
C ARG A 61 13.50 0.37 4.39
N LEU A 62 13.17 1.28 5.31
CA LEU A 62 12.02 2.17 5.14
C LEU A 62 12.28 3.12 3.95
N VAL A 63 11.22 3.39 3.20
CA VAL A 63 11.19 4.43 2.18
C VAL A 63 11.29 5.82 2.84
N THR A 64 11.85 6.79 2.12
CA THR A 64 11.97 8.18 2.62
C THR A 64 10.59 8.84 2.76
N ASN A 65 10.38 9.60 3.84
CA ASN A 65 9.13 10.34 4.03
C ASN A 65 9.02 11.51 3.02
N ILE A 66 7.81 11.73 2.47
CA ILE A 66 7.50 12.86 1.58
C ILE A 66 7.75 14.22 2.27
N SER A 67 7.56 14.32 3.58
CA SER A 67 7.79 15.56 4.35
C SER A 67 9.25 16.03 4.33
N GLY A 68 10.19 15.19 3.89
CA GLY A 68 11.62 15.52 3.87
C GLY A 68 12.27 15.52 5.26
N GLU A 69 11.49 15.32 6.33
CA GLU A 69 12.04 15.07 7.65
C GLU A 69 12.69 13.69 7.63
N ARG A 70 14.02 13.68 7.71
CA ARG A 70 14.77 12.48 8.09
C ARG A 70 14.45 12.22 9.55
N GLU A 71 13.29 11.61 9.79
CA GLU A 71 12.97 11.01 11.07
C GLU A 71 13.85 9.76 11.22
N LEU A 72 15.16 9.98 11.41
CA LEU A 72 16.07 9.02 12.02
C LEU A 72 15.71 8.99 13.51
N VAL A 73 14.52 8.52 13.81
CA VAL A 73 14.15 8.10 15.15
C VAL A 73 14.20 6.58 15.08
N GLU A 74 15.20 5.99 15.71
CA GLU A 74 15.14 4.59 16.11
C GLU A 74 13.76 4.33 16.71
N GLY A 75 12.90 3.63 15.97
CA GLY A 75 11.58 3.22 16.46
C GLY A 75 10.37 4.08 16.11
N TYR A 76 10.40 4.93 15.07
CA TYR A 76 9.16 5.55 14.59
C TYR A 76 8.54 4.79 13.42
N ILE A 77 7.51 4.02 13.76
CA ILE A 77 6.43 3.73 12.84
C ILE A 77 5.61 5.03 12.73
N PRO A 78 5.39 5.59 11.53
CA PRO A 78 4.44 6.67 11.36
C PRO A 78 3.04 6.10 11.61
N THR A 79 2.61 6.14 12.86
CA THR A 79 1.20 6.02 13.21
C THR A 79 0.54 7.28 12.68
N ASP A 80 -0.26 7.17 11.62
CA ASP A 80 -1.08 8.28 11.15
C ASP A 80 -1.89 8.81 12.35
N GLU A 81 -1.66 10.06 12.77
CA GLU A 81 -2.49 10.77 13.77
C GLU A 81 -3.98 10.89 13.35
N ILE A 82 -4.30 10.49 12.12
CA ILE A 82 -5.65 10.49 11.54
C ILE A 82 -6.30 9.10 11.62
N SER A 83 -5.56 8.04 11.94
CA SER A 83 -6.11 6.67 12.04
C SER A 83 -6.09 6.16 13.47
N ILE A 84 -7.28 5.79 13.94
CA ILE A 84 -7.53 5.26 15.27
C ILE A 84 -6.84 3.88 15.35
N LYS A 85 -5.73 3.79 16.13
CA LYS A 85 -4.93 2.59 16.52
C LYS A 85 -3.82 2.16 15.55
N ASN A 86 -2.56 2.37 15.96
CA ASN A 86 -1.35 1.57 15.67
C ASN A 86 -1.30 0.88 14.28
N GLU A 87 -1.72 1.58 13.22
CA GLU A 87 -1.56 1.06 11.87
C GLU A 87 -0.15 1.39 11.41
N GLU A 88 0.70 0.37 11.28
CA GLU A 88 2.05 0.56 10.78
C GLU A 88 2.04 0.51 9.24
N TYR A 89 2.22 1.68 8.60
CA TYR A 89 2.29 1.77 7.14
C TYR A 89 3.73 1.65 6.66
N HIS A 90 4.16 0.41 6.41
CA HIS A 90 5.52 0.13 5.98
C HIS A 90 5.64 0.11 4.45
N TRP A 91 5.94 1.27 3.87
CA TRP A 91 6.60 1.30 2.58
C TRP A 91 8.06 0.93 2.78
N VAL A 92 8.48 -0.22 2.24
CA VAL A 92 9.85 -0.72 2.39
C VAL A 92 10.46 -1.08 1.05
N THR A 93 11.78 -1.05 0.99
CA THR A 93 12.54 -1.40 -0.21
C THR A 93 13.79 -2.19 0.16
N ASP A 94 14.20 -3.09 -0.72
CA ASP A 94 15.54 -3.72 -0.71
C ASP A 94 16.51 -3.03 -1.69
N GLY A 95 16.13 -1.86 -2.21
CA GLY A 95 16.85 -1.13 -3.26
C GLY A 95 16.56 -1.61 -4.69
N ARG A 96 15.79 -2.69 -4.88
CA ARG A 96 15.43 -3.24 -6.20
C ARG A 96 13.93 -3.25 -6.47
N VAL A 97 13.11 -3.29 -5.43
CA VAL A 97 11.65 -3.14 -5.54
C VAL A 97 11.11 -2.31 -4.37
N ILE A 98 9.89 -1.80 -4.53
CA ILE A 98 9.08 -1.28 -3.42
C ILE A 98 8.10 -2.37 -2.98
N LEU A 99 7.94 -2.54 -1.68
CA LEU A 99 6.95 -3.43 -1.08
C LEU A 99 5.91 -2.63 -0.28
N TRP A 100 4.66 -3.06 -0.38
CA TRP A 100 3.54 -2.56 0.40
C TRP A 100 2.69 -3.74 0.91
N ARG A 101 2.61 -3.91 2.23
CA ARG A 101 1.79 -4.94 2.91
C ARG A 101 1.88 -6.33 2.24
N GLY A 102 3.09 -6.81 2.01
CA GLY A 102 3.36 -8.11 1.40
C GLY A 102 3.15 -8.19 -0.11
N LYS A 103 3.01 -7.05 -0.81
CA LYS A 103 2.96 -7.00 -2.28
C LYS A 103 4.15 -6.24 -2.84
N ILE A 104 4.67 -6.71 -3.97
CA ILE A 104 5.58 -5.92 -4.79
C ILE A 104 4.75 -4.87 -5.52
N VAL A 105 5.13 -3.60 -5.37
CA VAL A 105 4.51 -2.48 -6.08
C VAL A 105 5.03 -2.50 -7.51
N SER A 106 4.11 -2.47 -8.47
CA SER A 106 4.43 -2.48 -9.89
C SER A 106 3.42 -1.65 -10.67
N ASN A 107 3.89 -1.00 -11.72
CA ASN A 107 3.02 -0.26 -12.64
C ASN A 107 2.60 -1.15 -13.82
N PRO A 108 1.43 -0.92 -14.44
CA PRO A 108 0.96 -1.70 -15.58
C PRO A 108 1.90 -1.62 -16.80
N PRO A 109 1.87 -2.63 -17.70
CA PRO A 109 2.58 -2.55 -18.97
C PRO A 109 2.21 -1.29 -19.76
N GLY A 110 3.20 -0.65 -20.38
CA GLY A 110 3.02 0.58 -21.14
C GLY A 110 3.05 1.87 -20.30
N THR A 111 3.26 1.77 -18.99
CA THR A 111 3.52 2.92 -18.11
C THR A 111 4.98 2.92 -17.63
N PRO A 112 5.53 4.06 -17.18
CA PRO A 112 6.86 4.10 -16.58
C PRO A 112 6.99 3.08 -15.44
N THR A 113 8.14 2.43 -15.32
CA THR A 113 8.43 1.55 -14.18
C THR A 113 8.53 2.36 -12.89
N VAL A 114 8.28 1.71 -11.74
CA VAL A 114 8.45 2.33 -10.42
C VAL A 114 9.89 2.85 -10.29
N ASP A 115 10.06 4.14 -10.04
CA ASP A 115 11.38 4.76 -9.90
C ASP A 115 11.80 4.78 -8.43
N ILE A 116 12.54 3.74 -8.03
CA ILE A 116 12.94 3.50 -6.63
C ILE A 116 13.76 4.67 -6.07
N ALA A 117 14.60 5.29 -6.90
CA ALA A 117 15.50 6.36 -6.47
C ALA A 117 14.76 7.63 -6.03
N SER A 118 13.61 7.93 -6.63
CA SER A 118 12.77 9.09 -6.27
C SER A 118 11.58 8.71 -5.39
N PHE A 119 11.44 7.43 -5.02
CA PHE A 119 10.25 6.96 -4.32
C PHE A 119 10.21 7.50 -2.89
N GLN A 120 9.08 8.13 -2.53
CA GLN A 120 8.82 8.71 -1.22
C GLN A 120 7.40 8.34 -0.77
N ALA A 121 7.17 8.23 0.54
CA ALA A 121 5.87 7.82 1.07
C ALA A 121 5.45 8.55 2.35
N MET A 122 4.14 8.63 2.58
CA MET A 122 3.55 9.13 3.83
C MET A 122 2.18 8.46 4.03
N GLY A 123 2.00 7.76 5.16
CA GLY A 123 0.82 6.96 5.43
C GLY A 123 0.52 5.98 4.28
N ARG A 124 -0.71 6.04 3.74
CA ARG A 124 -1.16 5.21 2.61
C ARG A 124 -0.77 5.73 1.23
N PHE A 125 -0.19 6.93 1.16
CA PHE A 125 0.21 7.54 -0.09
C PHE A 125 1.70 7.37 -0.33
N ALA A 126 2.07 7.25 -1.60
CA ALA A 126 3.46 7.32 -2.02
C ALA A 126 3.56 7.95 -3.41
N VAL A 127 4.75 8.38 -3.79
CA VAL A 127 5.02 9.03 -5.06
C VAL A 127 6.41 8.64 -5.55
N ASP A 128 6.55 8.52 -6.86
CA ASP A 128 7.85 8.60 -7.53
C ASP A 128 7.81 9.69 -8.60
N LYS A 129 8.93 9.90 -9.30
CA LYS A 129 9.06 10.91 -10.36
C LYS A 129 7.98 10.82 -11.45
N TYR A 130 7.32 9.69 -11.62
CA TYR A 130 6.37 9.42 -12.71
C TYR A 130 4.94 9.15 -12.25
N SER A 131 4.72 8.78 -10.99
CA SER A 131 3.48 8.19 -10.54
C SER A 131 3.14 8.52 -9.09
N LEU A 132 1.85 8.71 -8.83
CA LEU A 132 1.28 8.72 -7.49
C LEU A 132 0.72 7.33 -7.16
N TYR A 133 0.83 6.94 -5.90
CA TYR A 133 0.40 5.66 -5.36
C TYR A 133 -0.52 5.83 -4.16
N PHE A 134 -1.48 4.93 -4.06
CA PHE A 134 -2.35 4.76 -2.90
C PHE A 134 -2.50 3.26 -2.62
N ASP A 135 -2.25 2.83 -1.39
CA ASP A 135 -2.30 1.40 -0.99
C ASP A 135 -1.48 0.46 -1.89
N GLY A 136 -0.27 0.86 -2.24
CA GLY A 136 0.64 0.06 -3.06
C GLY A 136 0.22 -0.06 -4.53
N GLN A 137 -0.74 0.75 -5.00
CA GLN A 137 -1.19 0.77 -6.38
C GLN A 137 -1.09 2.17 -6.98
N ARG A 138 -0.71 2.24 -8.26
CA ARG A 138 -0.69 3.48 -9.02
C ARG A 138 -2.09 4.08 -9.10
N THR A 139 -2.26 5.34 -8.74
CA THR A 139 -3.59 5.96 -8.59
C THR A 139 -4.37 6.09 -9.88
N GLU A 140 -3.69 6.33 -11.00
CA GLU A 140 -4.32 6.31 -12.32
C GLU A 140 -4.78 4.91 -12.75
N SER A 141 -4.21 3.87 -12.14
CA SER A 141 -4.62 2.48 -12.34
C SER A 141 -5.71 2.05 -11.35
N ASN A 142 -6.03 2.88 -10.37
CA ASN A 142 -7.17 2.66 -9.50
C ASN A 142 -8.48 2.80 -10.29
N SER A 143 -9.52 2.12 -9.81
CA SER A 143 -10.86 2.15 -10.38
C SER A 143 -11.89 2.60 -9.33
N GLY A 144 -13.09 2.95 -9.77
CA GLY A 144 -14.16 3.40 -8.88
C GLY A 144 -13.81 4.69 -8.12
N ALA A 145 -14.18 4.76 -6.84
CA ALA A 145 -13.98 5.94 -5.99
C ALA A 145 -12.50 6.27 -5.70
N SER A 146 -11.58 5.34 -6.00
CA SER A 146 -10.14 5.53 -5.76
C SER A 146 -9.37 6.00 -7.01
N ARG A 147 -10.06 6.11 -8.16
CA ARG A 147 -9.47 6.68 -9.39
C ARG A 147 -9.34 8.19 -9.25
N VAL A 148 -8.10 8.67 -9.37
CA VAL A 148 -7.83 10.11 -9.38
C VAL A 148 -7.87 10.62 -10.82
N ASP A 149 -8.76 11.57 -11.12
CA ASP A 149 -8.70 12.31 -12.37
C ASP A 149 -7.75 13.49 -12.20
N LEU A 150 -6.54 13.36 -12.75
CA LEU A 150 -5.52 14.40 -12.64
C LEU A 150 -5.98 15.74 -13.22
N ALA A 151 -6.91 15.75 -14.19
CA ALA A 151 -7.45 17.00 -14.74
C ALA A 151 -8.32 17.77 -13.73
N THR A 152 -8.78 17.10 -12.66
CA THR A 152 -9.59 17.71 -11.59
C THR A 152 -8.76 18.21 -10.42
N LEU A 153 -7.46 17.87 -10.36
CA LEU A 153 -6.55 18.42 -9.36
C LEU A 153 -6.32 19.90 -9.67
N LYS A 154 -6.94 20.77 -8.88
CA LYS A 154 -6.66 22.20 -8.92
C LYS A 154 -5.30 22.46 -8.26
N ALA A 155 -4.44 23.20 -8.96
CA ALA A 155 -3.21 23.76 -8.42
C ALA A 155 -3.48 24.91 -7.45
#